data_AF-A0A7V8DBF6-F1
#
_entry.id   AF-A0A7V8DBF6-F1
#
_cell.length_a   1.000
_cell.length_b   1.000
_cell.length_c   1.000
_cell.angle_alpha   90.00
_cell.angle_beta   90.00
_cell.angle_gamma   90.00
#
_symmetry.space_group_name_H-M   'P 1'
#
loop_
_entity.id
_entity.type
_entity.pdbx_description
1 polymer ?
#
loop_
_entity_poly.entity_id
_entity_poly.type
_entity_poly.pdbx_seq_one_letter_code
_entity_poly.pdbx_strand_id
1 'polypeptide(L)'
;MSGLNMGKKDKAAGTVPEKMSFKVSSLAAVDRKMLAGIKRPADIKTLTFYPRRQVDGLYALLQKNIPKNYEARLGYIAKKEDIKVPGAFSHCSSLKIEPLKSVKELLSAYTATSRPLVRAHFPKGEWAKRLAEGRKFYTGLPPGMAFRAVKGRSVAGFMLLKDLEYRDNPVKLIGWVWIRKTLTVRERRRVQRLMLAWLKRKTATFAVAAVDAFNPASQGFFRKAGFKVDRLNLSLPRTTLVNTPGIMPQSEWLEGYKKIWKAVGDAEYGRAMSLLTPLYRKYPRDFKVTKTYAMVLGDYAESLGGARGKALKARSRAMLRGLLRKLGNVRWEWNISARNEYYYHTGQFRKQYFLGREAAAGGHNWGYYGQGVGAANYAYAHAGAGRRGLAGLWALRAVEAWEKFFKYKADYYNAYVHYALALGILGRAGEMEAALKKSARLSGKPVSCREFAEVRAKISGLG
;
A
#
# COMPACT_ATOMS: atom_id res chain seq x y z
N MET A 1 -12.50 36.83 7.75
CA MET A 1 -11.94 35.93 8.79
C MET A 1 -13.09 35.55 9.72
N SER A 2 -13.66 34.35 9.58
CA SER A 2 -14.74 33.90 10.47
C SER A 2 -14.16 33.54 11.85
N GLY A 3 -14.83 34.04 12.90
CA GLY A 3 -14.32 34.09 14.28
C GLY A 3 -13.77 32.77 14.80
N LEU A 4 -12.51 32.81 15.22
CA LEU A 4 -11.89 31.81 16.09
C LEU A 4 -12.62 31.87 17.44
N ASN A 5 -13.56 30.95 17.67
CA ASN A 5 -14.19 30.81 18.98
C ASN A 5 -13.16 30.15 19.92
N MET A 6 -12.51 30.95 20.76
CA MET A 6 -11.55 30.47 21.76
C MET A 6 -12.27 29.48 22.70
N GLY A 7 -11.82 28.22 22.72
CA GLY A 7 -12.42 27.19 23.58
C GLY A 7 -12.16 27.48 25.06
N LYS A 8 -13.10 27.06 25.92
CA LYS A 8 -12.92 27.02 27.38
C LYS A 8 -11.62 26.28 27.74
N LYS A 9 -10.86 26.79 28.71
CA LYS A 9 -9.76 26.04 29.34
C LYS A 9 -10.37 24.84 30.06
N ASP A 10 -9.94 23.62 29.73
CA ASP A 10 -10.32 22.41 30.47
C ASP A 10 -9.67 22.50 31.86
N LYS A 11 -10.41 22.99 32.87
CA LYS A 11 -9.96 23.07 34.25
C LYS A 11 -10.14 21.71 34.93
N ALA A 12 -9.12 20.86 34.89
CA ALA A 12 -8.93 19.87 35.93
C ALA A 12 -8.23 20.57 37.12
N ALA A 13 -8.76 20.39 38.33
CA ALA A 13 -8.27 21.05 39.53
C ALA A 13 -6.76 20.77 39.75
N GLY A 14 -5.96 21.82 39.82
CA GLY A 14 -4.57 21.78 40.35
C GLY A 14 -3.42 21.59 39.35
N THR A 15 -3.65 21.26 38.08
CA THR A 15 -2.55 21.08 37.09
C THR A 15 -2.64 22.08 35.94
N VAL A 16 -1.54 22.78 35.66
CA VAL A 16 -1.36 23.68 34.52
C VAL A 16 -1.85 23.00 33.23
N PRO A 17 -2.70 23.65 32.41
CA PRO A 17 -3.27 22.99 31.25
C PRO A 17 -2.18 22.70 30.21
N GLU A 18 -1.85 21.42 29.99
CA GLU A 18 -0.89 21.02 28.95
C GLU A 18 -1.43 21.19 27.52
N LYS A 19 -2.70 21.62 27.37
CA LYS A 19 -3.46 21.57 26.12
C LYS A 19 -4.27 22.85 25.87
N MET A 20 -4.31 23.28 24.61
CA MET A 20 -5.19 24.35 24.13
C MET A 20 -6.11 23.81 23.03
N SER A 21 -7.42 24.06 23.15
CA SER A 21 -8.44 23.45 22.31
C SER A 21 -9.18 24.47 21.42
N PHE A 22 -9.43 24.11 20.17
CA PHE A 22 -10.10 24.94 19.17
C PHE A 22 -11.21 24.15 18.46
N LYS A 23 -12.35 24.80 18.21
CA LYS A 23 -13.37 24.29 17.29
C LYS A 23 -13.12 24.87 15.90
N VAL A 24 -13.04 24.01 14.88
CA VAL A 24 -12.80 24.43 13.50
C VAL A 24 -13.90 23.94 12.57
N SER A 25 -14.19 24.67 11.50
CA SER A 25 -15.20 24.25 10.51
C SER A 25 -14.84 22.90 9.89
N SER A 26 -13.57 22.69 9.60
CA SER A 26 -13.00 21.43 9.12
C SER A 26 -11.50 21.38 9.42
N LEU A 27 -10.88 20.19 9.37
CA LEU A 27 -9.43 20.09 9.49
C LEU A 27 -8.67 20.72 8.30
N ALA A 28 -9.36 21.01 7.18
CA ALA A 28 -8.76 21.72 6.06
C ALA A 28 -8.36 23.17 6.42
N ALA A 29 -9.06 23.77 7.38
CA ALA A 29 -8.77 25.12 7.88
C ALA A 29 -7.54 25.17 8.80
N VAL A 30 -7.05 24.02 9.30
CA VAL A 30 -5.84 23.95 10.12
C VAL A 30 -4.63 23.96 9.19
N ASP A 31 -4.15 25.16 8.87
CA ASP A 31 -3.02 25.39 7.98
C ASP A 31 -1.89 26.20 8.64
N ARG A 32 -0.83 26.49 7.88
CA ARG A 32 0.33 27.23 8.38
C ARG A 32 -0.05 28.64 8.85
N LYS A 33 -0.98 29.31 8.16
CA LYS A 33 -1.40 30.68 8.48
C LYS A 33 -2.18 30.69 9.79
N MET A 34 -3.13 29.76 9.95
CA MET A 34 -3.86 29.59 11.20
C MET A 34 -2.91 29.28 12.35
N LEU A 35 -2.01 28.32 12.18
CA LEU A 35 -1.07 27.91 13.23
C LEU A 35 -0.10 29.04 13.63
N ALA A 36 0.36 29.85 12.68
CA ALA A 36 1.20 31.02 12.96
C ALA A 36 0.47 32.12 13.72
N GLY A 37 -0.86 32.23 13.57
CA GLY A 37 -1.68 33.19 14.30
C GLY A 37 -2.02 32.79 15.74
N ILE A 38 -1.72 31.56 16.17
CA ILE A 38 -2.02 31.09 17.53
C ILE A 38 -0.91 31.57 18.48
N LYS A 39 -1.23 32.51 19.36
CA LYS A 39 -0.38 32.88 20.51
C LYS A 39 -0.41 31.76 21.54
N ARG A 40 0.59 30.88 21.50
CA ARG A 40 0.70 29.71 22.36
C ARG A 40 1.50 30.03 23.63
N PRO A 41 0.91 29.91 24.83
CA PRO A 41 1.64 29.97 26.09
C PRO A 41 2.74 28.90 26.19
N ALA A 42 3.82 29.19 26.94
CA ALA A 42 5.01 28.33 27.02
C ALA A 42 4.73 26.94 27.66
N ASP A 43 3.75 26.88 28.54
CA ASP A 43 3.29 25.70 29.28
C ASP A 43 2.39 24.77 28.44
N ILE A 44 1.75 25.28 27.40
CA ILE A 44 0.93 24.48 26.50
C ILE A 44 1.84 23.59 25.66
N LYS A 45 1.67 22.27 25.71
CA LYS A 45 2.44 21.28 24.93
C LYS A 45 1.73 20.82 23.66
N THR A 46 0.40 20.84 23.67
CA THR A 46 -0.43 20.32 22.57
C THR A 46 -1.56 21.27 22.19
N LEU A 47 -1.72 21.52 20.88
CA LEU A 47 -2.90 22.17 20.31
C LEU A 47 -3.89 21.09 19.83
N THR A 48 -5.16 21.21 20.20
CA THR A 48 -6.22 20.25 19.86
C THR A 48 -7.29 20.92 19.01
N PHE A 49 -7.60 20.36 17.85
CA PHE A 49 -8.60 20.90 16.92
C PHE A 49 -9.75 19.92 16.74
N TYR A 50 -10.97 20.37 17.03
CA TYR A 50 -12.20 19.61 16.90
C TYR A 50 -12.95 20.07 15.63
N PRO A 51 -12.99 19.24 14.56
CA PRO A 51 -13.67 19.61 13.33
C PRO A 51 -15.18 19.45 13.43
N ARG A 52 -15.93 20.43 12.90
CA ARG A 52 -17.40 20.33 12.75
C ARG A 52 -17.79 19.43 11.56
N ARG A 53 -16.97 19.38 10.51
CA ARG A 53 -17.18 18.56 9.30
C ARG A 53 -16.05 17.57 9.09
N GLN A 54 -16.39 16.35 8.68
CA GLN A 54 -15.43 15.34 8.24
C GLN A 54 -14.80 15.77 6.92
N VAL A 55 -13.56 15.34 6.67
CA VAL A 55 -12.79 15.70 5.47
C VAL A 55 -12.21 14.43 4.85
N ASP A 56 -12.46 14.24 3.56
CA ASP A 56 -11.81 13.20 2.78
C ASP A 56 -10.36 13.55 2.44
N GLY A 57 -9.56 12.53 2.12
CA GLY A 57 -8.15 12.77 1.74
C GLY A 57 -7.28 13.37 2.86
N LEU A 58 -7.71 13.26 4.13
CA LEU A 58 -7.08 13.90 5.29
C LEU A 58 -5.56 13.69 5.38
N TYR A 59 -5.05 12.51 5.01
CA TYR A 59 -3.61 12.24 4.97
C TYR A 59 -2.86 13.26 4.10
N ALA A 60 -3.30 13.45 2.84
CA ALA A 60 -2.64 14.37 1.91
C ALA A 60 -2.75 15.83 2.41
N LEU A 61 -3.91 16.17 2.97
CA LEU A 61 -4.16 17.49 3.54
C LEU A 61 -3.21 17.80 4.71
N LEU A 62 -3.06 16.88 5.66
CA LEU A 62 -2.19 17.07 6.81
C LEU A 62 -0.72 17.19 6.40
N GLN A 63 -0.27 16.39 5.42
CA GLN A 63 1.10 16.49 4.92
C GLN A 63 1.40 17.84 4.25
N LYS A 64 0.39 18.46 3.60
CA LYS A 64 0.50 19.77 2.97
C LYS A 64 0.47 20.90 4.01
N ASN A 65 -0.51 20.85 4.90
CA ASN A 65 -0.91 21.99 5.72
C ASN A 65 -0.14 22.08 7.05
N ILE A 66 0.22 20.95 7.65
CA ILE A 66 0.84 20.92 8.97
C ILE A 66 2.37 21.08 8.84
N PRO A 67 2.97 22.10 9.48
CA PRO A 67 4.41 22.28 9.48
C PRO A 67 5.16 21.06 10.03
N LYS A 68 6.34 20.78 9.46
CA LYS A 68 7.14 19.59 9.81
C LYS A 68 7.65 19.58 11.25
N ASN A 69 7.62 20.69 11.98
CA ASN A 69 8.02 20.75 13.38
C ASN A 69 6.93 20.26 14.35
N TYR A 70 5.69 20.00 13.89
CA TYR A 70 4.63 19.42 14.71
C TYR A 70 4.59 17.90 14.64
N GLU A 71 4.37 17.25 15.78
CA GLU A 71 3.88 15.87 15.82
C GLU A 71 2.35 15.91 15.74
N ALA A 72 1.81 15.38 14.64
CA ALA A 72 0.37 15.36 14.38
C ALA A 72 -0.23 13.98 14.65
N ARG A 73 -1.27 13.93 15.49
CA ARG A 73 -2.07 12.74 15.79
C ARG A 73 -3.55 12.98 15.58
N LEU A 74 -4.21 12.06 14.90
CA LEU A 74 -5.65 12.06 14.72
C LEU A 74 -6.31 11.21 15.81
N GLY A 75 -7.27 11.79 16.51
CA GLY A 75 -8.21 11.07 17.35
C GLY A 75 -9.37 10.57 16.49
N TYR A 76 -9.61 9.27 16.54
CA TYR A 76 -10.74 8.61 15.91
C TYR A 76 -11.72 8.13 16.97
N ILE A 77 -13.02 8.18 16.67
CA ILE A 77 -14.10 7.65 17.52
C ILE A 77 -15.12 6.86 16.68
N ALA A 78 -15.67 5.80 17.25
CA ALA A 78 -16.81 5.08 16.71
C ALA A 78 -17.72 4.62 17.85
N LYS A 79 -19.04 4.72 17.65
CA LYS A 79 -20.00 3.97 18.47
C LYS A 79 -19.88 2.48 18.14
N LYS A 80 -20.24 1.60 19.07
CA LYS A 80 -20.19 0.14 18.89
C LYS A 80 -20.91 -0.30 17.61
N GLU A 81 -22.12 0.20 17.41
CA GLU A 81 -22.98 -0.10 16.26
C GLU A 81 -22.35 0.32 14.93
N ASP A 82 -21.66 1.47 14.91
CA ASP A 82 -20.97 2.04 13.75
C ASP A 82 -19.71 1.27 13.33
N ILE A 83 -19.17 0.40 14.20
CA ILE A 83 -17.99 -0.42 13.86
C ILE A 83 -18.38 -1.41 12.77
N LYS A 84 -17.87 -1.17 11.55
CA LYS A 84 -18.12 -1.98 10.36
C LYS A 84 -17.19 -3.19 10.35
N VAL A 85 -17.78 -4.38 10.44
CA VAL A 85 -17.07 -5.65 10.33
C VAL A 85 -17.17 -6.14 8.88
N PRO A 86 -16.04 -6.35 8.16
CA PRO A 86 -16.07 -6.91 6.82
C PRO A 86 -16.85 -8.25 6.76
N GLY A 87 -17.59 -8.47 5.67
CA GLY A 87 -18.35 -9.69 5.45
C GLY A 87 -17.50 -10.97 5.56
N ALA A 88 -18.16 -12.10 5.82
CA ALA A 88 -17.49 -13.39 5.87
C ALA A 88 -16.84 -13.74 4.53
N PHE A 89 -15.64 -14.31 4.58
CA PHE A 89 -14.98 -14.91 3.42
C PHE A 89 -14.86 -16.42 3.69
N SER A 90 -15.32 -17.22 2.75
CA SER A 90 -15.43 -18.69 2.86
C SER A 90 -14.10 -19.45 2.83
N HIS A 91 -12.95 -18.81 2.54
CA HIS A 91 -11.74 -19.55 2.12
C HIS A 91 -10.40 -19.15 2.80
N CYS A 92 -10.37 -18.88 4.10
CA CYS A 92 -9.11 -18.66 4.84
C CYS A 92 -9.09 -19.39 6.19
N SER A 93 -9.15 -20.72 6.17
CA SER A 93 -9.15 -21.58 7.38
C SER A 93 -7.83 -21.57 8.16
N SER A 94 -6.71 -21.16 7.52
CA SER A 94 -5.38 -21.15 8.15
C SER A 94 -5.15 -20.04 9.18
N LEU A 95 -6.08 -19.08 9.29
CA LEU A 95 -6.01 -17.98 10.26
C LEU A 95 -6.88 -18.27 11.48
N LYS A 96 -6.25 -18.33 12.66
CA LYS A 96 -6.92 -18.58 13.93
C LYS A 96 -6.72 -17.42 14.89
N ILE A 97 -7.70 -17.18 15.76
CA ILE A 97 -7.53 -16.30 16.92
C ILE A 97 -6.87 -17.14 18.01
N GLU A 98 -5.79 -16.64 18.59
CA GLU A 98 -5.08 -17.32 19.67
C GLU A 98 -4.93 -16.35 20.85
N PRO A 99 -5.65 -16.57 21.97
CA PRO A 99 -5.54 -15.73 23.16
C PRO A 99 -4.10 -15.65 23.65
N LEU A 100 -3.72 -14.52 24.23
CA LEU A 100 -2.47 -14.39 24.96
C LEU A 100 -2.66 -14.97 26.36
N LYS A 101 -1.67 -15.71 26.86
CA LYS A 101 -1.74 -16.43 28.14
C LYS A 101 -1.21 -15.60 29.30
N SER A 102 -0.39 -14.58 29.03
CA SER A 102 0.25 -13.77 30.06
C SER A 102 0.56 -12.34 29.60
N VAL A 103 0.78 -11.46 30.58
CA VAL A 103 1.25 -10.08 30.34
C VAL A 103 2.61 -10.09 29.62
N LYS A 104 3.49 -11.04 29.97
CA LYS A 104 4.79 -11.22 29.30
C LYS A 104 4.63 -11.49 27.81
N GLU A 105 3.69 -12.36 27.44
CA GLU A 105 3.39 -12.67 26.04
C GLU A 105 2.81 -11.46 25.29
N LEU A 106 1.91 -10.71 25.95
CA LEU A 106 1.35 -9.46 25.43
C LEU A 106 2.44 -8.44 25.11
N LEU A 107 3.33 -8.17 26.07
CA LEU A 107 4.41 -7.18 25.89
C LEU A 107 5.44 -7.64 24.85
N SER A 108 5.70 -8.95 24.75
CA SER A 108 6.53 -9.53 23.69
C SER A 108 5.90 -9.31 22.30
N ALA A 109 4.62 -9.62 22.13
CA ALA A 109 3.89 -9.41 20.89
C ALA A 109 3.82 -7.91 20.50
N TYR A 110 3.57 -7.02 21.47
CA TYR A 110 3.63 -5.58 21.26
C TYR A 110 4.99 -5.14 20.75
N THR A 111 6.07 -5.55 21.41
CA THR A 111 7.44 -5.18 21.05
C THR A 111 7.81 -5.69 19.66
N ALA A 112 7.47 -6.94 19.35
CA ALA A 112 7.73 -7.54 18.04
C ALA A 112 7.00 -6.81 16.91
N THR A 113 5.75 -6.39 17.15
CA THR A 113 4.92 -5.73 16.13
C THR A 113 5.18 -4.23 15.99
N SER A 114 5.58 -3.53 17.06
CA SER A 114 5.89 -2.09 17.05
C SER A 114 7.31 -1.76 16.58
N ARG A 115 8.29 -2.64 16.84
CA ARG A 115 9.70 -2.44 16.48
C ARG A 115 9.92 -2.02 15.02
N PRO A 116 9.31 -2.64 13.99
CA PRO A 116 9.51 -2.21 12.61
C PRO A 116 9.02 -0.77 12.34
N LEU A 117 7.94 -0.34 13.00
CA LEU A 117 7.42 1.02 12.88
C LEU A 117 8.35 2.02 13.59
N VAL A 118 8.77 1.69 14.82
CA VAL A 118 9.73 2.53 15.57
C VAL A 118 11.02 2.72 14.78
N ARG A 119 11.58 1.64 14.24
CA ARG A 119 12.81 1.69 13.43
C ARG A 119 12.68 2.49 12.13
N ALA A 120 11.50 2.51 11.53
CA ALA A 120 11.26 3.20 10.27
C ALA A 120 11.04 4.71 10.44
N HIS A 121 10.69 5.16 11.64
CA HIS A 121 10.21 6.52 11.86
C HIS A 121 11.02 7.31 12.88
N PHE A 122 11.74 6.66 13.79
CA PHE A 122 12.51 7.33 14.85
C PHE A 122 14.02 7.12 14.69
N PRO A 123 14.86 8.04 15.21
CA PRO A 123 16.32 7.91 15.18
C PRO A 123 16.76 6.69 15.98
N LYS A 124 17.90 6.08 15.58
CA LYS A 124 18.43 4.87 16.23
C LYS A 124 18.57 5.04 17.76
N GLY A 125 19.02 6.22 18.21
CA GLY A 125 19.14 6.54 19.64
C GLY A 125 17.81 6.58 20.41
N GLU A 126 16.69 6.79 19.73
CA GLU A 126 15.36 6.90 20.35
C GLU A 126 14.61 5.55 20.40
N TRP A 127 15.08 4.52 19.70
CA TRP A 127 14.30 3.28 19.53
C TRP A 127 13.97 2.58 20.85
N ALA A 128 14.97 2.46 21.73
CA ALA A 128 14.81 1.78 23.01
C ALA A 128 13.84 2.54 23.92
N LYS A 129 14.01 3.87 24.01
CA LYS A 129 13.13 4.77 24.77
C LYS A 129 11.68 4.66 24.31
N ARG A 130 11.42 4.74 22.99
CA ARG A 130 10.05 4.62 22.44
C ARG A 130 9.40 3.27 22.71
N LEU A 131 10.15 2.19 22.57
CA LEU A 131 9.64 0.85 22.89
C LEU A 131 9.38 0.70 24.39
N ALA A 132 10.24 1.26 25.24
CA ALA A 132 10.08 1.24 26.70
C ALA A 132 8.86 2.05 27.16
N GLU A 133 8.68 3.27 26.65
CA GLU A 133 7.50 4.12 26.91
C GLU A 133 6.21 3.38 26.56
N GLY A 134 6.16 2.78 25.37
CA GLY A 134 5.00 1.98 24.95
C GLY A 134 4.77 0.77 25.84
N ARG A 135 5.82 0.05 26.24
CA ARG A 135 5.70 -1.10 27.16
C ARG A 135 5.15 -0.68 28.51
N LYS A 136 5.66 0.41 29.11
CA LYS A 136 5.19 0.95 30.39
C LYS A 136 3.70 1.24 30.34
N PHE A 137 3.20 1.82 29.25
CA PHE A 137 1.78 2.14 29.09
C PHE A 137 0.86 0.91 29.12
N TYR A 138 1.39 -0.27 28.76
CA TYR A 138 0.67 -1.54 28.72
C TYR A 138 1.04 -2.50 29.85
N THR A 139 1.92 -2.11 30.76
CA THR A 139 2.19 -2.86 31.99
C THR A 139 0.90 -2.97 32.81
N GLY A 140 0.57 -4.17 33.27
CA GLY A 140 -0.65 -4.44 34.04
C GLY A 140 -1.93 -4.64 33.22
N LEU A 141 -1.88 -4.54 31.87
CA LEU A 141 -3.04 -4.89 31.06
C LEU A 141 -3.30 -6.40 31.09
N PRO A 142 -4.54 -6.85 31.38
CA PRO A 142 -4.85 -8.27 31.36
C PRO A 142 -4.76 -8.81 29.92
N PRO A 143 -4.32 -10.06 29.71
CA PRO A 143 -4.15 -10.64 28.37
C PRO A 143 -5.43 -10.61 27.51
N GLY A 144 -6.61 -10.64 28.14
CA GLY A 144 -7.92 -10.52 27.48
C GLY A 144 -8.20 -9.17 26.81
N MET A 145 -7.37 -8.15 27.05
CA MET A 145 -7.41 -6.84 26.37
C MET A 145 -6.56 -6.83 25.09
N ALA A 146 -6.02 -7.97 24.69
CA ALA A 146 -5.25 -8.11 23.48
C ALA A 146 -5.91 -9.12 22.53
N PHE A 147 -5.90 -8.78 21.25
CA PHE A 147 -6.24 -9.67 20.16
C PHE A 147 -4.97 -10.12 19.47
N ARG A 148 -4.87 -11.42 19.21
CA ARG A 148 -3.84 -12.00 18.35
C ARG A 148 -4.50 -12.97 17.38
N ALA A 149 -4.20 -12.77 16.10
CA ALA A 149 -4.44 -13.75 15.05
C ALA A 149 -3.10 -14.34 14.60
N VAL A 150 -3.08 -15.64 14.34
CA VAL A 150 -1.90 -16.39 13.87
C VAL A 150 -2.17 -17.10 12.55
N LYS A 151 -1.11 -17.28 11.75
CA LYS A 151 -1.07 -18.17 10.58
C LYS A 151 0.10 -19.13 10.79
N GLY A 152 -0.21 -20.40 11.05
CA GLY A 152 0.78 -21.34 11.59
C GLY A 152 1.30 -20.83 12.93
N ARG A 153 2.63 -20.80 13.12
CA ARG A 153 3.27 -20.31 14.35
C ARG A 153 3.54 -18.80 14.38
N SER A 154 3.15 -18.05 13.35
CA SER A 154 3.49 -16.63 13.21
C SER A 154 2.30 -15.71 13.45
N VAL A 155 2.54 -14.59 14.15
CA VAL A 155 1.54 -13.53 14.32
C VAL A 155 1.18 -12.92 12.96
N ALA A 156 -0.11 -12.94 12.65
CA ALA A 156 -0.72 -12.41 11.44
C ALA A 156 -1.41 -11.06 11.68
N GLY A 157 -1.98 -10.87 12.88
CA GLY A 157 -2.58 -9.62 13.31
C GLY A 157 -2.54 -9.46 14.82
N PHE A 158 -2.46 -8.22 15.28
CA PHE A 158 -2.37 -7.89 16.69
C PHE A 158 -3.09 -6.56 16.97
N MET A 159 -3.88 -6.49 18.03
CA MET A 159 -4.55 -5.27 18.49
C MET A 159 -4.55 -5.23 20.02
N LEU A 160 -4.34 -4.05 20.58
CA LEU A 160 -4.38 -3.81 22.03
C LEU A 160 -5.46 -2.79 22.39
N LEU A 161 -6.21 -3.11 23.43
CA LEU A 161 -7.21 -2.24 24.04
C LEU A 161 -6.78 -1.82 25.44
N LYS A 162 -7.29 -0.68 25.89
CA LYS A 162 -7.22 -0.20 27.27
C LYS A 162 -8.52 0.51 27.61
N ASP A 163 -8.95 0.35 28.86
CA ASP A 163 -10.10 1.08 29.36
C ASP A 163 -9.67 2.49 29.77
N LEU A 164 -10.46 3.46 29.36
CA LEU A 164 -10.19 4.88 29.58
C LEU A 164 -11.53 5.61 29.70
N GLU A 165 -11.52 6.74 30.37
CA GLU A 165 -12.58 7.73 30.30
C GLU A 165 -12.27 8.79 29.24
N TYR A 166 -13.25 9.13 28.41
CA TYR A 166 -13.12 10.17 27.40
C TYR A 166 -14.39 11.02 27.33
N ARG A 167 -14.29 12.29 27.74
CA ARG A 167 -15.43 13.22 27.88
C ARG A 167 -16.54 12.59 28.73
N ASP A 168 -16.18 12.15 29.93
CA ASP A 168 -17.10 11.57 30.91
C ASP A 168 -17.81 10.29 30.44
N ASN A 169 -17.29 9.66 29.37
CA ASN A 169 -17.80 8.40 28.83
C ASN A 169 -16.73 7.31 28.94
N PRO A 170 -17.07 6.10 29.42
CA PRO A 170 -16.16 4.96 29.37
C PRO A 170 -15.95 4.53 27.91
N VAL A 171 -14.69 4.39 27.50
CA VAL A 171 -14.31 4.03 26.13
C VAL A 171 -13.29 2.90 26.10
N LYS A 172 -13.30 2.13 25.00
CA LYS A 172 -12.18 1.24 24.64
C LYS A 172 -11.16 2.01 23.81
N LEU A 173 -10.02 2.35 24.40
CA LEU A 173 -8.89 2.94 23.70
C LEU A 173 -8.11 1.86 22.95
N ILE A 174 -8.00 2.00 21.64
CA ILE A 174 -7.19 1.17 20.76
C ILE A 174 -5.77 1.72 20.78
N GLY A 175 -4.93 1.14 21.64
CA GLY A 175 -3.54 1.59 21.84
C GLY A 175 -2.61 1.17 20.71
N TRP A 176 -2.88 0.04 20.06
CA TRP A 176 -2.04 -0.47 19.00
C TRP A 176 -2.83 -1.34 18.02
N VAL A 177 -2.50 -1.23 16.72
CA VAL A 177 -3.02 -2.11 15.68
C VAL A 177 -1.91 -2.48 14.71
N TRP A 178 -1.81 -3.76 14.38
CA TRP A 178 -0.80 -4.27 13.46
C TRP A 178 -1.33 -5.45 12.66
N ILE A 179 -1.03 -5.46 11.37
CA ILE A 179 -1.34 -6.57 10.46
C ILE A 179 -0.09 -6.86 9.64
N ARG A 180 0.27 -8.13 9.58
CA ARG A 180 1.48 -8.59 8.87
C ARG A 180 1.40 -8.22 7.38
N LYS A 181 2.45 -7.53 6.89
CA LYS A 181 2.50 -6.98 5.52
C LYS A 181 2.58 -8.05 4.42
N THR A 182 3.10 -9.24 4.75
CA THR A 182 3.32 -10.36 3.82
C THR A 182 2.09 -11.24 3.61
N LEU A 183 0.99 -10.97 4.32
CA LEU A 183 -0.28 -11.64 4.09
C LEU A 183 -0.87 -11.25 2.73
N THR A 184 -1.58 -12.18 2.10
CA THR A 184 -2.33 -11.91 0.86
C THR A 184 -3.46 -10.88 1.10
N VAL A 185 -4.12 -10.40 0.04
CA VAL A 185 -5.27 -9.49 0.18
C VAL A 185 -6.40 -10.17 0.95
N ARG A 186 -6.74 -11.42 0.60
CA ARG A 186 -7.79 -12.20 1.28
C ARG A 186 -7.46 -12.44 2.76
N GLU A 187 -6.24 -12.84 3.05
CA GLU A 187 -5.80 -13.07 4.44
C GLU A 187 -5.85 -11.81 5.29
N ARG A 188 -5.39 -10.66 4.76
CA ARG A 188 -5.48 -9.38 5.51
C ARG A 188 -6.92 -9.00 5.77
N ARG A 189 -7.82 -9.15 4.79
CA ARG A 189 -9.26 -8.91 4.99
C ARG A 189 -9.84 -9.83 6.06
N ARG A 190 -9.41 -11.10 6.09
CA ARG A 190 -9.81 -12.04 7.15
C ARG A 190 -9.30 -11.61 8.53
N VAL A 191 -8.03 -11.22 8.65
CA VAL A 191 -7.48 -10.68 9.91
C VAL A 191 -8.25 -9.43 10.35
N GLN A 192 -8.51 -8.49 9.44
CA GLN A 192 -9.31 -7.29 9.72
C GLN A 192 -10.70 -7.65 10.23
N ARG A 193 -11.38 -8.61 9.60
CA ARG A 193 -12.69 -9.11 10.07
C ARG A 193 -12.61 -9.65 11.49
N LEU A 194 -11.69 -10.59 11.76
CA LEU A 194 -11.54 -11.20 13.08
C LEU A 194 -11.27 -10.15 14.16
N MET A 195 -10.39 -9.20 13.86
CA MET A 195 -9.98 -8.11 14.73
C MET A 195 -11.13 -7.13 15.00
N LEU A 196 -11.86 -6.70 13.98
CA LEU A 196 -12.98 -5.76 14.12
C LEU A 196 -14.20 -6.41 14.78
N ALA A 197 -14.45 -7.70 14.51
CA ALA A 197 -15.49 -8.45 15.21
C ALA A 197 -15.16 -8.59 16.71
N TRP A 198 -13.89 -8.87 17.04
CA TRP A 198 -13.44 -8.91 18.43
C TRP A 198 -13.55 -7.54 19.11
N LEU A 199 -13.09 -6.47 18.45
CA LEU A 199 -13.22 -5.10 18.93
C LEU A 199 -14.68 -4.74 19.20
N LYS A 200 -15.58 -4.99 18.25
CA LYS A 200 -17.01 -4.71 18.40
C LYS A 200 -17.63 -5.43 19.60
N ARG A 201 -17.22 -6.67 19.89
CA ARG A 201 -17.66 -7.40 21.09
C ARG A 201 -17.10 -6.80 22.39
N LYS A 202 -15.85 -6.32 22.37
CA LYS A 202 -15.20 -5.71 23.53
C LYS A 202 -15.65 -4.28 23.81
N THR A 203 -16.18 -3.58 22.80
CA THR A 203 -16.70 -2.22 22.97
C THR A 203 -18.08 -2.24 23.63
N ALA A 204 -18.23 -1.51 24.73
CA ALA A 204 -19.52 -1.26 25.37
C ALA A 204 -20.28 -0.17 24.60
N THR A 205 -19.76 1.06 24.63
CA THR A 205 -20.41 2.22 23.97
C THR A 205 -19.52 2.78 22.86
N PHE A 206 -18.32 3.25 23.20
CA PHE A 206 -17.41 3.88 22.25
C PHE A 206 -16.06 3.17 22.18
N ALA A 207 -15.50 3.15 20.98
CA ALA A 207 -14.09 2.84 20.74
C ALA A 207 -13.39 4.11 20.26
N VAL A 208 -12.19 4.35 20.78
CA VAL A 208 -11.35 5.49 20.37
C VAL A 208 -9.98 5.03 19.95
N ALA A 209 -9.33 5.75 19.03
CA ALA A 209 -7.95 5.47 18.63
C ALA A 209 -7.18 6.77 18.44
N ALA A 210 -5.89 6.75 18.77
CA ALA A 210 -4.96 7.82 18.41
C ALA A 210 -4.02 7.31 17.32
N VAL A 211 -3.99 8.00 16.17
CA VAL A 211 -3.26 7.56 14.99
C VAL A 211 -2.33 8.66 14.54
N ASP A 212 -1.04 8.35 14.42
CA ASP A 212 -0.09 9.30 13.87
C ASP A 212 -0.46 9.70 12.44
N ALA A 213 -0.38 11.01 12.15
CA ALA A 213 -0.75 11.57 10.86
C ALA A 213 0.13 11.06 9.70
N PHE A 214 1.33 10.54 10.00
CA PHE A 214 2.22 9.93 9.01
C PHE A 214 1.90 8.45 8.70
N ASN A 215 0.92 7.83 9.38
CA ASN A 215 0.54 6.43 9.20
C ASN A 215 -0.78 6.29 8.38
N PRO A 216 -0.73 6.39 7.04
CA PRO A 216 -1.93 6.32 6.20
C PRO A 216 -2.59 4.93 6.25
N ALA A 217 -1.84 3.87 6.59
CA ALA A 217 -2.39 2.53 6.67
C ALA A 217 -3.37 2.41 7.84
N SER A 218 -3.00 2.89 9.03
CA SER A 218 -3.89 2.91 10.19
C SER A 218 -5.08 3.86 9.98
N GLN A 219 -4.86 5.06 9.41
CA GLN A 219 -5.96 5.97 9.07
C GLN A 219 -6.98 5.31 8.13
N GLY A 220 -6.49 4.61 7.09
CA GLY A 220 -7.33 3.85 6.17
C GLY A 220 -8.06 2.68 6.84
N PHE A 221 -7.45 2.02 7.82
CA PHE A 221 -8.08 0.95 8.62
C PHE A 221 -9.28 1.50 9.41
N PHE A 222 -9.07 2.54 10.22
CA PHE A 222 -10.12 3.08 11.09
C PHE A 222 -11.28 3.68 10.30
N ARG A 223 -11.00 4.47 9.24
CA ARG A 223 -12.05 5.02 8.37
C ARG A 223 -12.92 3.92 7.74
N LYS A 224 -12.29 2.86 7.20
CA LYS A 224 -13.02 1.73 6.60
C LYS A 224 -13.82 0.94 7.64
N ALA A 225 -13.38 0.94 8.90
CA ALA A 225 -14.07 0.33 10.02
C ALA A 225 -15.21 1.22 10.57
N GLY A 226 -15.51 2.37 9.97
CA GLY A 226 -16.60 3.26 10.39
C GLY A 226 -16.22 4.34 11.39
N PHE A 227 -14.95 4.43 11.80
CA PHE A 227 -14.50 5.49 12.71
C PHE A 227 -14.49 6.84 12.02
N LYS A 228 -14.94 7.86 12.74
CA LYS A 228 -14.90 9.27 12.35
C LYS A 228 -13.74 9.96 13.05
N VAL A 229 -13.19 11.00 12.42
CA VAL A 229 -12.17 11.83 13.05
C VAL A 229 -12.85 12.74 14.06
N ASP A 230 -12.49 12.61 15.33
CA ASP A 230 -13.00 13.44 16.42
C ASP A 230 -12.10 14.66 16.66
N ARG A 231 -10.77 14.50 16.52
CA ARG A 231 -9.82 15.59 16.74
C ARG A 231 -8.49 15.43 16.02
N LEU A 232 -7.78 16.54 15.86
CA LEU A 232 -6.37 16.61 15.51
C LEU A 232 -5.58 17.19 16.69
N ASN A 233 -4.59 16.45 17.17
CA ASN A 233 -3.65 16.90 18.18
C ASN A 233 -2.32 17.25 17.51
N LEU A 234 -1.79 18.44 17.76
CA LEU A 234 -0.49 18.90 17.29
C LEU A 234 0.40 19.20 18.50
N SER A 235 1.50 18.46 18.66
CA SER A 235 2.43 18.65 19.79
C SER A 235 3.76 19.23 19.32
N LEU A 236 4.37 20.08 20.15
CA LEU A 236 5.73 20.61 19.96
C LEU A 236 6.63 20.28 21.15
N PRO A 237 7.94 20.11 20.93
CA PRO A 237 8.57 19.93 19.62
C PRO A 237 8.21 18.55 19.03
N ARG A 238 8.15 18.42 17.70
CA ARG A 238 8.14 17.08 17.07
C ARG A 238 9.40 16.38 17.51
N THR A 239 9.26 15.29 18.26
CA THR A 239 10.39 14.40 18.47
C THR A 239 10.82 13.91 17.10
N THR A 240 12.03 14.25 16.70
CA THR A 240 12.57 14.15 15.33
C THR A 240 12.15 12.84 14.66
N LEU A 241 11.18 12.91 13.76
CA LEU A 241 10.96 11.79 12.85
C LEU A 241 12.08 11.84 11.82
N VAL A 242 12.81 10.74 11.67
CA VAL A 242 13.89 10.68 10.68
C VAL A 242 13.23 10.80 9.31
N ASN A 243 13.64 11.79 8.52
CA ASN A 243 13.60 11.61 7.07
C ASN A 243 14.62 10.49 6.79
N THR A 244 14.20 9.22 6.87
CA THR A 244 15.13 8.10 6.70
C THR A 244 15.88 8.32 5.38
N PRO A 245 17.20 8.59 5.39
CA PRO A 245 17.90 8.95 4.17
C PRO A 245 17.72 7.86 3.12
N GLY A 246 17.26 8.26 1.93
CA GLY A 246 17.00 7.34 0.83
C GLY A 246 15.64 6.64 0.82
N ILE A 247 14.71 6.95 1.73
CA ILE A 247 13.28 6.56 1.63
C ILE A 247 12.46 7.77 1.14
N MET A 248 11.67 7.56 0.09
CA MET A 248 10.90 8.63 -0.53
C MET A 248 9.64 8.94 0.30
N PRO A 249 9.34 10.22 0.60
CA PRO A 249 8.07 10.59 1.19
C PRO A 249 6.89 10.13 0.33
N GLN A 250 5.84 9.58 0.94
CA GLN A 250 4.70 9.04 0.19
C GLN A 250 3.98 10.11 -0.64
N SER A 251 3.94 11.37 -0.18
CA SER A 251 3.36 12.50 -0.93
C SER A 251 4.13 12.76 -2.23
N GLU A 252 5.45 12.88 -2.14
CA GLU A 252 6.34 13.06 -3.30
C GLU A 252 6.21 11.87 -4.27
N TRP A 253 6.13 10.64 -3.72
CA TRP A 253 5.92 9.45 -4.54
C TRP A 253 4.61 9.53 -5.31
N LEU A 254 3.48 9.88 -4.66
CA LEU A 254 2.18 9.92 -5.32
C LEU A 254 2.12 10.96 -6.45
N GLU A 255 2.79 12.09 -6.28
CA GLU A 255 2.86 13.14 -7.30
C GLU A 255 3.66 12.68 -8.53
N GLY A 256 4.88 12.18 -8.31
CA GLY A 256 5.73 11.66 -9.40
C GLY A 256 5.12 10.42 -10.07
N TYR A 257 4.57 9.51 -9.28
CA TYR A 257 4.03 8.23 -9.73
C TYR A 257 2.92 8.40 -10.78
N LYS A 258 2.01 9.35 -10.60
CA LYS A 258 0.93 9.59 -11.59
C LYS A 258 1.50 9.98 -12.95
N LYS A 259 2.48 10.90 -12.98
CA LYS A 259 3.13 11.35 -14.22
C LYS A 259 3.90 10.22 -14.90
N ILE A 260 4.65 9.45 -14.10
CA ILE A 260 5.41 8.28 -14.57
C ILE A 260 4.49 7.21 -15.15
N TRP A 261 3.41 6.85 -14.45
CA TRP A 261 2.48 5.82 -14.92
C TRP A 261 1.62 6.27 -16.09
N LYS A 262 1.35 7.56 -16.23
CA LYS A 262 0.79 8.10 -17.46
C LYS A 262 1.75 7.84 -18.63
N ALA A 263 3.01 8.23 -18.52
CA ALA A 263 4.00 7.98 -19.57
C ALA A 263 4.16 6.47 -19.89
N VAL A 264 4.16 5.59 -18.88
CA VAL A 264 4.17 4.13 -19.09
C VAL A 264 2.89 3.64 -19.79
N GLY A 265 1.73 4.16 -19.41
CA GLY A 265 0.44 3.86 -20.01
C GLY A 265 0.30 4.35 -21.45
N ASP A 266 0.98 5.44 -21.78
CA ASP A 266 1.08 5.99 -23.14
C ASP A 266 2.26 5.35 -23.92
N ALA A 267 2.98 4.40 -23.30
CA ALA A 267 4.16 3.72 -23.82
C ALA A 267 5.34 4.66 -24.19
N GLU A 268 5.41 5.83 -23.58
CA GLU A 268 6.50 6.81 -23.70
C GLU A 268 7.65 6.47 -22.72
N TYR A 269 8.27 5.30 -22.89
CA TYR A 269 9.26 4.80 -21.92
C TYR A 269 10.48 5.72 -21.73
N GLY A 270 10.90 6.44 -22.78
CA GLY A 270 11.96 7.45 -22.67
C GLY A 270 11.60 8.61 -21.74
N ARG A 271 10.36 9.12 -21.82
CA ARG A 271 9.83 10.15 -20.91
C ARG A 271 9.65 9.59 -19.50
N ALA A 272 9.16 8.36 -19.36
CA ALA A 272 9.07 7.72 -18.05
C ALA A 272 10.45 7.61 -17.39
N MET A 273 11.51 7.29 -18.15
CA MET A 273 12.89 7.26 -17.68
C MET A 273 13.44 8.64 -17.28
N SER A 274 13.13 9.69 -18.03
CA SER A 274 13.56 11.06 -17.68
C SER A 274 12.93 11.53 -16.36
N LEU A 275 11.68 11.17 -16.11
CA LEU A 275 10.98 11.44 -14.84
C LEU A 275 11.52 10.59 -13.67
N LEU A 276 11.85 9.31 -13.91
CA LEU A 276 12.29 8.39 -12.86
C LEU A 276 13.76 8.55 -12.45
N THR A 277 14.63 8.96 -13.36
CA THR A 277 16.07 9.10 -13.10
C THR A 277 16.41 10.03 -11.92
N PRO A 278 15.89 11.27 -11.84
CA PRO A 278 16.18 12.14 -10.69
C PRO A 278 15.65 11.55 -9.37
N LEU A 279 14.48 10.90 -9.39
CA LEU A 279 13.93 10.24 -8.20
C LEU A 279 14.79 9.07 -7.73
N TYR A 280 15.28 8.25 -8.67
CA TYR A 280 16.17 7.13 -8.34
C TYR A 280 17.51 7.61 -7.78
N ARG A 281 18.09 8.69 -8.34
CA ARG A 281 19.32 9.30 -7.78
C ARG A 281 19.11 9.81 -6.36
N LYS A 282 17.95 10.41 -6.08
CA LYS A 282 17.59 10.94 -4.76
C LYS A 282 17.23 9.85 -3.75
N TYR A 283 16.60 8.76 -4.19
CA TYR A 283 16.08 7.68 -3.34
C TYR A 283 16.48 6.27 -3.81
N PRO A 284 17.78 5.97 -3.95
CA PRO A 284 18.25 4.71 -4.55
C PRO A 284 17.97 3.48 -3.67
N ARG A 285 17.64 3.69 -2.39
CA ARG A 285 17.33 2.66 -1.40
C ARG A 285 15.83 2.43 -1.22
N ASP A 286 14.97 3.28 -1.78
CA ASP A 286 13.53 3.12 -1.68
C ASP A 286 13.07 1.99 -2.60
N PHE A 287 12.49 0.94 -2.01
CA PHE A 287 12.07 -0.24 -2.76
C PHE A 287 11.14 0.08 -3.94
N LYS A 288 10.19 1.02 -3.77
CA LYS A 288 9.21 1.37 -4.83
C LYS A 288 9.89 2.09 -5.98
N VAL A 289 10.78 3.03 -5.65
CA VAL A 289 11.54 3.81 -6.64
C VAL A 289 12.46 2.88 -7.42
N THR A 290 13.28 2.07 -6.74
CA THR A 290 14.21 1.14 -7.39
C THR A 290 13.47 0.10 -8.23
N LYS A 291 12.34 -0.46 -7.75
CA LYS A 291 11.54 -1.42 -8.52
C LYS A 291 10.98 -0.78 -9.80
N THR A 292 10.43 0.42 -9.68
CA THR A 292 9.79 1.10 -10.81
C THR A 292 10.84 1.56 -11.82
N TYR A 293 11.96 2.10 -11.37
CA TYR A 293 13.10 2.42 -12.22
C TYR A 293 13.61 1.19 -12.97
N ALA A 294 13.83 0.06 -12.28
CA ALA A 294 14.34 -1.14 -12.92
C ALA A 294 13.36 -1.72 -13.96
N MET A 295 12.06 -1.70 -13.68
CA MET A 295 11.01 -2.10 -14.61
C MET A 295 11.03 -1.23 -15.88
N VAL A 296 10.88 0.09 -15.73
CA VAL A 296 10.83 1.02 -16.88
C VAL A 296 12.14 1.02 -17.66
N LEU A 297 13.29 0.86 -16.99
CA LEU A 297 14.58 0.67 -17.65
C LEU A 297 14.60 -0.57 -18.54
N GLY A 298 13.95 -1.65 -18.09
CA GLY A 298 13.83 -2.89 -18.84
C GLY A 298 12.92 -2.76 -20.06
N ASP A 299 11.83 -2.00 -19.96
CA ASP A 299 10.92 -1.73 -21.08
C ASP A 299 11.57 -0.75 -22.08
N TYR A 300 12.17 0.33 -21.59
CA TYR A 300 12.89 1.30 -22.42
C TYR A 300 14.06 0.66 -23.19
N ALA A 301 14.73 -0.33 -22.59
CA ALA A 301 15.78 -1.07 -23.28
C ALA A 301 15.31 -1.77 -24.56
N GLU A 302 14.03 -2.18 -24.63
CA GLU A 302 13.46 -2.86 -25.81
C GLU A 302 13.27 -1.90 -27.00
N SER A 303 13.12 -0.59 -26.74
CA SER A 303 12.98 0.41 -27.79
C SER A 303 14.31 0.83 -28.44
N LEU A 304 15.46 0.61 -27.78
CA LEU A 304 16.75 1.18 -28.18
C LEU A 304 17.58 0.31 -29.15
N GLY A 305 17.28 -0.98 -29.30
CA GLY A 305 18.08 -1.90 -30.13
C GLY A 305 19.57 -1.98 -29.74
N GLY A 306 20.32 -2.79 -30.50
CA GLY A 306 21.79 -2.85 -30.44
C GLY A 306 22.42 -3.16 -29.07
N ALA A 307 23.70 -2.82 -28.93
CA ALA A 307 24.48 -3.05 -27.70
C ALA A 307 23.94 -2.25 -26.50
N ARG A 308 23.48 -1.01 -26.74
CA ARG A 308 22.92 -0.14 -25.70
C ARG A 308 21.67 -0.73 -25.07
N GLY A 309 20.71 -1.20 -25.88
CA GLY A 309 19.51 -1.87 -25.37
C GLY A 309 19.85 -3.12 -24.55
N LYS A 310 20.76 -3.96 -25.04
CA LYS A 310 21.23 -5.15 -24.31
C LYS A 310 21.83 -4.81 -22.94
N ALA A 311 22.68 -3.78 -22.87
CA ALA A 311 23.32 -3.34 -21.63
C ALA A 311 22.28 -2.82 -20.59
N LEU A 312 21.33 -1.99 -21.03
CA LEU A 312 20.27 -1.48 -20.14
C LEU A 312 19.34 -2.60 -19.66
N LYS A 313 19.02 -3.58 -20.52
CA LYS A 313 18.25 -4.76 -20.13
C LYS A 313 18.97 -5.59 -19.06
N ALA A 314 20.27 -5.83 -19.24
CA ALA A 314 21.08 -6.54 -18.25
C ALA A 314 21.09 -5.82 -16.90
N ARG A 315 21.23 -4.50 -16.90
CA ARG A 315 21.17 -3.66 -15.70
C ARG A 315 19.81 -3.76 -15.00
N SER A 316 18.71 -3.66 -15.74
CA SER A 316 17.34 -3.86 -15.20
C SER A 316 17.21 -5.21 -14.48
N ARG A 317 17.63 -6.31 -15.11
CA ARG A 317 17.59 -7.66 -14.53
C ARG A 317 18.41 -7.75 -13.24
N ALA A 318 19.61 -7.17 -13.22
CA ALA A 318 20.46 -7.16 -12.03
C ALA A 318 19.82 -6.41 -10.85
N MET A 319 19.22 -5.24 -11.12
CA MET A 319 18.51 -4.46 -10.11
C MET A 319 17.30 -5.23 -9.54
N LEU A 320 16.48 -5.83 -10.42
CA LEU A 320 15.34 -6.63 -10.00
C LEU A 320 15.76 -7.85 -9.18
N ARG A 321 16.82 -8.56 -9.58
CA ARG A 321 17.39 -9.68 -8.80
C ARG A 321 17.83 -9.23 -7.40
N GLY A 322 18.46 -8.06 -7.31
CA GLY A 322 18.85 -7.46 -6.03
C GLY A 322 17.66 -7.15 -5.12
N LEU A 323 16.53 -6.72 -5.70
CA LEU A 323 15.28 -6.49 -4.95
C LEU A 323 14.67 -7.79 -4.43
N LEU A 324 14.78 -8.90 -5.18
CA LEU A 324 14.24 -10.19 -4.75
C LEU A 324 14.85 -10.69 -3.42
N ARG A 325 16.13 -10.36 -3.18
CA ARG A 325 16.82 -10.68 -1.91
C ARG A 325 16.29 -9.89 -0.71
N LYS A 326 15.53 -8.82 -0.94
CA LYS A 326 15.03 -7.88 0.10
C LYS A 326 13.53 -8.01 0.35
N LEU A 327 12.88 -9.06 -0.15
CA LEU A 327 11.43 -9.19 -0.14
C LEU A 327 10.79 -9.50 1.22
N GLY A 328 11.55 -10.00 2.20
CA GLY A 328 11.01 -10.54 3.46
C GLY A 328 10.10 -9.58 4.25
N ASN A 329 10.32 -8.27 4.15
CA ASN A 329 9.53 -7.24 4.86
C ASN A 329 8.69 -6.36 3.92
N VAL A 330 8.63 -6.71 2.63
CA VAL A 330 7.89 -5.97 1.61
C VAL A 330 6.43 -6.40 1.63
N ARG A 331 5.50 -5.47 1.36
CA ARG A 331 4.08 -5.85 1.23
C ARG A 331 3.92 -6.89 0.13
N TRP A 332 3.04 -7.86 0.34
CA TRP A 332 2.84 -8.96 -0.59
C TRP A 332 2.57 -8.49 -2.03
N GLU A 333 1.80 -7.41 -2.26
CA GLU A 333 1.55 -6.89 -3.61
C GLU A 333 2.82 -6.39 -4.32
N TRP A 334 3.71 -5.73 -3.58
CA TRP A 334 4.99 -5.27 -4.11
C TRP A 334 5.96 -6.41 -4.35
N ASN A 335 5.86 -7.48 -3.55
CA ASN A 335 6.61 -8.73 -3.76
C ASN A 335 6.16 -9.41 -5.07
N ILE A 336 4.85 -9.62 -5.24
CA ILE A 336 4.27 -10.15 -6.48
C ILE A 336 4.70 -9.29 -7.68
N SER A 337 4.56 -7.97 -7.58
CA SER A 337 4.93 -7.07 -8.69
C SER A 337 6.42 -7.17 -9.04
N ALA A 338 7.33 -7.17 -8.06
CA ALA A 338 8.77 -7.28 -8.32
C ALA A 338 9.17 -8.62 -8.92
N ARG A 339 8.60 -9.74 -8.43
CA ARG A 339 8.80 -11.08 -9.01
C ARG A 339 8.27 -11.16 -10.43
N ASN A 340 7.10 -10.56 -10.70
CA ASN A 340 6.50 -10.53 -12.04
C ASN A 340 7.44 -9.86 -13.05
N GLU A 341 7.94 -8.65 -12.75
CA GLU A 341 8.86 -7.97 -13.69
C GLU A 341 10.16 -8.73 -13.87
N TYR A 342 10.70 -9.31 -12.79
CA TYR A 342 11.90 -10.11 -12.90
C TYR A 342 11.69 -11.30 -13.83
N TYR A 343 10.59 -12.04 -13.68
CA TYR A 343 10.28 -13.18 -14.54
C TYR A 343 10.04 -12.75 -15.98
N TYR A 344 9.31 -11.65 -16.21
CA TYR A 344 9.12 -11.09 -17.55
C TYR A 344 10.46 -10.76 -18.22
N HIS A 345 11.26 -9.91 -17.59
CA HIS A 345 12.50 -9.44 -18.19
C HIS A 345 13.56 -10.54 -18.33
N THR A 346 13.47 -11.64 -17.60
CA THR A 346 14.38 -12.80 -17.71
C THR A 346 13.81 -13.96 -18.54
N GLY A 347 12.63 -13.80 -19.16
CA GLY A 347 12.01 -14.84 -19.99
C GLY A 347 11.49 -16.05 -19.20
N GLN A 348 11.31 -15.94 -17.88
CA GLN A 348 10.81 -17.02 -17.03
C GLN A 348 9.27 -17.07 -17.03
N PHE A 349 8.67 -17.11 -18.22
CA PHE A 349 7.24 -16.91 -18.44
C PHE A 349 6.34 -17.94 -17.75
N ARG A 350 6.77 -19.20 -17.66
CA ARG A 350 6.07 -20.23 -16.86
C ARG A 350 5.97 -19.82 -15.38
N LYS A 351 7.06 -19.31 -14.78
CA LYS A 351 7.05 -18.83 -13.39
C LYS A 351 6.18 -17.59 -13.24
N GLN A 352 6.17 -16.71 -14.24
CA GLN A 352 5.28 -15.55 -14.29
C GLN A 352 3.80 -15.95 -14.26
N TYR A 353 3.41 -16.95 -15.05
CA TYR A 353 2.04 -17.47 -15.06
C TYR A 353 1.61 -17.99 -13.68
N PHE A 354 2.43 -18.87 -13.06
CA PHE A 354 2.09 -19.44 -11.75
C PHE A 354 2.08 -18.38 -10.64
N LEU A 355 2.95 -17.38 -10.71
CA LEU A 355 2.90 -16.21 -9.84
C LEU A 355 1.58 -15.43 -10.01
N GLY A 356 1.11 -15.27 -11.25
CA GLY A 356 -0.17 -14.67 -11.53
C GLY A 356 -1.34 -15.46 -10.93
N ARG A 357 -1.30 -16.80 -10.97
CA ARG A 357 -2.27 -17.66 -10.29
C ARG A 357 -2.23 -17.49 -8.77
N GLU A 358 -1.04 -17.48 -8.17
CA GLU A 358 -0.82 -17.20 -6.74
C GLU A 358 -1.47 -15.85 -6.36
N ALA A 359 -1.24 -14.82 -7.17
CA ALA A 359 -1.75 -13.47 -6.95
C ALA A 359 -3.29 -13.40 -7.05
N ALA A 360 -3.88 -14.02 -8.08
CA ALA A 360 -5.33 -14.07 -8.25
C ALA A 360 -6.00 -14.84 -7.09
N ALA A 361 -5.44 -15.99 -6.71
CA ALA A 361 -5.89 -16.77 -5.56
C ALA A 361 -5.77 -15.97 -4.24
N GLY A 362 -4.75 -15.11 -4.12
CA GLY A 362 -4.58 -14.18 -3.00
C GLY A 362 -5.54 -12.97 -3.01
N GLY A 363 -6.39 -12.84 -4.03
CA GLY A 363 -7.36 -11.74 -4.19
C GLY A 363 -6.82 -10.48 -4.87
N HIS A 364 -5.77 -10.62 -5.67
CA HIS A 364 -5.19 -9.51 -6.44
C HIS A 364 -5.52 -9.66 -7.92
N ASN A 365 -6.37 -8.78 -8.46
CA ASN A 365 -6.89 -8.92 -9.82
C ASN A 365 -5.81 -8.78 -10.91
N TRP A 366 -4.71 -8.05 -10.66
CA TRP A 366 -3.55 -8.07 -11.57
C TRP A 366 -2.85 -9.42 -11.67
N GLY A 367 -3.22 -10.41 -10.84
CA GLY A 367 -2.79 -11.79 -11.04
C GLY A 367 -3.23 -12.36 -12.39
N TYR A 368 -4.38 -11.92 -12.92
CA TYR A 368 -4.83 -12.30 -14.26
C TYR A 368 -3.97 -11.69 -15.37
N TYR A 369 -3.50 -10.46 -15.18
CA TYR A 369 -2.50 -9.85 -16.08
C TYR A 369 -1.21 -10.69 -16.14
N GLY A 370 -0.64 -11.03 -14.98
CA GLY A 370 0.57 -11.87 -14.93
C GLY A 370 0.37 -13.26 -15.54
N GLN A 371 -0.82 -13.85 -15.38
CA GLN A 371 -1.21 -15.09 -16.06
C GLN A 371 -1.23 -14.89 -17.58
N GLY A 372 -1.93 -13.88 -18.08
CA GLY A 372 -2.03 -13.61 -19.52
C GLY A 372 -0.67 -13.37 -20.18
N VAL A 373 0.16 -12.50 -19.59
CA VAL A 373 1.52 -12.21 -20.11
C VAL A 373 2.39 -13.46 -20.10
N GLY A 374 2.45 -14.16 -18.95
CA GLY A 374 3.27 -15.35 -18.81
C GLY A 374 2.83 -16.49 -19.74
N ALA A 375 1.53 -16.73 -19.86
CA ALA A 375 1.02 -17.78 -20.73
C ALA A 375 1.21 -17.45 -22.22
N ALA A 376 0.94 -16.22 -22.66
CA ALA A 376 1.09 -15.84 -24.07
C ALA A 376 2.54 -15.94 -24.56
N ASN A 377 3.50 -15.44 -23.77
CA ASN A 377 4.92 -15.52 -24.15
C ASN A 377 5.47 -16.95 -24.03
N TYR A 378 4.96 -17.75 -23.09
CA TYR A 378 5.37 -19.15 -23.00
C TYR A 378 4.80 -19.99 -24.15
N ALA A 379 3.56 -19.71 -24.57
CA ALA A 379 2.96 -20.27 -25.77
C ALA A 379 3.82 -19.96 -27.01
N TYR A 380 4.23 -18.70 -27.17
CA TYR A 380 5.11 -18.29 -28.27
C TYR A 380 6.45 -19.06 -28.27
N ALA A 381 7.08 -19.21 -27.10
CA ALA A 381 8.32 -19.99 -26.97
C ALA A 381 8.14 -21.48 -27.29
N HIS A 382 6.96 -22.05 -27.05
CA HIS A 382 6.63 -23.42 -27.48
C HIS A 382 6.38 -23.50 -28.98
N ALA A 383 5.68 -22.52 -29.55
CA ALA A 383 5.39 -22.46 -30.98
C ALA A 383 6.67 -22.38 -31.80
N GLY A 384 7.59 -21.47 -31.45
CA GLY A 384 8.90 -21.34 -32.12
C GLY A 384 9.82 -22.55 -31.93
N ALA A 385 9.50 -23.46 -31.01
CA ALA A 385 10.20 -24.73 -30.83
C ALA A 385 9.47 -25.91 -31.49
N GLY A 386 8.51 -25.66 -32.39
CA GLY A 386 7.73 -26.69 -33.08
C GLY A 386 6.71 -27.45 -32.22
N ARG A 387 6.53 -27.08 -30.94
CA ARG A 387 5.65 -27.80 -29.99
C ARG A 387 4.22 -27.28 -30.05
N ARG A 388 3.55 -27.47 -31.19
CA ARG A 388 2.23 -26.90 -31.52
C ARG A 388 1.16 -27.17 -30.46
N GLY A 389 1.03 -28.42 -29.98
CA GLY A 389 0.03 -28.77 -28.96
C GLY A 389 0.22 -28.02 -27.63
N LEU A 390 1.47 -27.90 -27.16
CA LEU A 390 1.78 -27.12 -25.96
C LEU A 390 1.58 -25.62 -26.18
N ALA A 391 1.91 -25.11 -27.37
CA ALA A 391 1.67 -23.71 -27.71
C ALA A 391 0.17 -23.37 -27.63
N GLY A 392 -0.68 -24.19 -28.26
CA GLY A 392 -2.14 -24.02 -28.22
C GLY A 392 -2.70 -24.06 -26.79
N LEU A 393 -2.27 -25.04 -25.99
CA LEU A 393 -2.68 -25.15 -24.58
C LEU A 393 -2.36 -23.88 -23.78
N TRP A 394 -1.15 -23.35 -23.92
CA TRP A 394 -0.74 -22.14 -23.20
C TRP A 394 -1.41 -20.88 -23.74
N ALA A 395 -1.67 -20.80 -25.06
CA ALA A 395 -2.39 -19.68 -25.65
C ALA A 395 -3.85 -19.64 -25.16
N LEU A 396 -4.55 -20.78 -25.07
CA LEU A 396 -5.89 -20.86 -24.46
C LEU A 396 -5.90 -20.35 -23.02
N ARG A 397 -4.92 -20.77 -22.20
CA ARG A 397 -4.77 -20.28 -20.82
C ARG A 397 -4.53 -18.77 -20.76
N ALA A 398 -3.84 -18.20 -21.75
CA ALA A 398 -3.66 -16.76 -21.83
C ALA A 398 -4.98 -16.05 -22.12
N VAL A 399 -5.76 -16.54 -23.10
CA VAL A 399 -7.09 -16.00 -23.47
C VAL A 399 -8.02 -15.98 -22.25
N GLU A 400 -8.17 -17.09 -21.53
CA GLU A 400 -9.01 -17.17 -20.32
C GLU A 400 -8.58 -16.18 -19.23
N ALA A 401 -7.26 -15.98 -19.08
CA ALA A 401 -6.73 -15.04 -18.12
C ALA A 401 -7.04 -13.60 -18.53
N TRP A 402 -6.95 -13.28 -19.83
CA TRP A 402 -7.26 -11.96 -20.36
C TRP A 402 -8.74 -11.61 -20.22
N GLU A 403 -9.65 -12.54 -20.50
CA GLU A 403 -11.08 -12.35 -20.29
C GLU A 403 -11.41 -12.00 -18.84
N LYS A 404 -10.77 -12.69 -17.87
CA LYS A 404 -10.91 -12.37 -16.45
C LYS A 404 -10.28 -11.03 -16.09
N PHE A 405 -9.15 -10.67 -16.71
CA PHE A 405 -8.50 -9.38 -16.49
C PHE A 405 -9.34 -8.22 -17.03
N PHE A 406 -9.95 -8.34 -18.20
CA PHE A 406 -10.76 -7.29 -18.81
C PHE A 406 -12.03 -6.96 -18.02
N LYS A 407 -12.60 -7.93 -17.28
CA LYS A 407 -13.68 -7.65 -16.30
C LYS A 407 -13.25 -6.68 -15.18
N TYR A 408 -11.96 -6.56 -14.92
CA TYR A 408 -11.38 -5.66 -13.92
C TYR A 408 -10.76 -4.40 -14.55
N LYS A 409 -10.02 -4.53 -15.65
CA LYS A 409 -9.26 -3.45 -16.28
C LYS A 409 -9.16 -3.60 -17.80
N ALA A 410 -10.19 -3.18 -18.52
CA ALA A 410 -10.27 -3.19 -19.99
C ALA A 410 -9.64 -1.96 -20.69
N ASP A 411 -9.17 -0.96 -19.92
CA ASP A 411 -8.58 0.29 -20.40
C ASP A 411 -7.04 0.25 -20.45
N TYR A 412 -6.43 -0.93 -20.42
CA TYR A 412 -4.98 -1.09 -20.42
C TYR A 412 -4.47 -1.66 -21.75
N TYR A 413 -3.87 -0.81 -22.59
CA TYR A 413 -3.49 -1.17 -23.96
C TYR A 413 -2.58 -2.41 -24.04
N ASN A 414 -1.55 -2.50 -23.18
CA ASN A 414 -0.55 -3.56 -23.24
C ASN A 414 -1.15 -4.97 -23.02
N ALA A 415 -2.28 -5.07 -22.30
CA ALA A 415 -3.00 -6.33 -22.17
C ALA A 415 -3.50 -6.85 -23.53
N TYR A 416 -3.93 -5.95 -24.43
CA TYR A 416 -4.40 -6.33 -25.76
C TYR A 416 -3.27 -6.76 -26.71
N VAL A 417 -2.04 -6.28 -26.51
CA VAL A 417 -0.87 -6.72 -27.29
C VAL A 417 -0.57 -8.19 -27.02
N HIS A 418 -0.50 -8.58 -25.75
CA HIS A 418 -0.28 -9.97 -25.37
C HIS A 418 -1.51 -10.87 -25.61
N TYR A 419 -2.72 -10.31 -25.56
CA TYR A 419 -3.93 -11.02 -25.95
C TYR A 419 -3.93 -11.35 -27.45
N ALA A 420 -3.56 -10.39 -28.29
CA ALA A 420 -3.40 -10.58 -29.73
C ALA A 420 -2.37 -11.68 -30.04
N LEU A 421 -1.23 -11.68 -29.35
CA LEU A 421 -0.22 -12.74 -29.50
C LEU A 421 -0.80 -14.14 -29.23
N ALA A 422 -1.59 -14.30 -28.16
CA ALA A 422 -2.22 -15.58 -27.85
C ALA A 422 -3.26 -15.99 -28.92
N LEU A 423 -4.07 -15.05 -29.39
CA LEU A 423 -5.05 -15.30 -30.46
C LEU A 423 -4.37 -15.72 -31.78
N GLY A 424 -3.26 -15.07 -32.13
CA GLY A 424 -2.47 -15.44 -33.32
C GLY A 424 -1.90 -16.85 -33.23
N ILE A 425 -1.39 -17.27 -32.07
CA ILE A 425 -0.89 -18.64 -31.85
C ILE A 425 -2.01 -19.69 -32.02
N LEU A 426 -3.26 -19.30 -31.76
CA LEU A 426 -4.44 -20.15 -31.97
C LEU A 426 -4.98 -20.11 -33.40
N GLY A 427 -4.34 -19.39 -34.33
CA GLY A 427 -4.82 -19.22 -35.71
C GLY A 427 -6.02 -18.27 -35.84
N ARG A 428 -6.38 -17.53 -34.78
CA ARG A 428 -7.55 -16.62 -34.75
C ARG A 428 -7.17 -15.23 -35.28
N ALA A 429 -6.75 -15.15 -36.54
CA ALA A 429 -6.16 -13.95 -37.14
C ALA A 429 -7.07 -12.71 -37.09
N GLY A 430 -8.38 -12.86 -37.39
CA GLY A 430 -9.33 -11.74 -37.34
C GLY A 430 -9.45 -11.13 -35.94
N GLU A 431 -9.46 -11.96 -34.89
CA GLU A 431 -9.54 -11.50 -33.51
C GLU A 431 -8.22 -10.90 -33.02
N MET A 432 -7.09 -11.46 -33.44
CA MET A 432 -5.77 -10.88 -33.20
C MET A 432 -5.73 -9.43 -33.70
N GLU A 433 -6.16 -9.19 -34.94
CA GLU A 433 -6.19 -7.85 -35.52
C GLU A 433 -7.16 -6.91 -34.80
N ALA A 434 -8.33 -7.39 -34.40
CA ALA A 434 -9.26 -6.61 -33.59
C ALA A 434 -8.65 -6.19 -32.24
N ALA A 435 -7.91 -7.10 -31.58
CA ALA A 435 -7.20 -6.80 -30.34
C ALA A 435 -6.08 -5.76 -30.56
N LEU A 436 -5.30 -5.87 -31.63
CA LEU A 436 -4.27 -4.87 -31.97
C LEU A 436 -4.88 -3.49 -32.26
N LYS A 437 -5.99 -3.42 -33.01
CA LYS A 437 -6.75 -2.17 -33.24
C LYS A 437 -7.27 -1.56 -31.93
N LYS A 438 -7.75 -2.39 -31.00
CA LYS A 438 -8.17 -1.92 -29.67
C LYS A 438 -6.99 -1.36 -28.87
N SER A 439 -5.83 -2.02 -28.91
CA SER A 439 -4.59 -1.55 -28.28
C SER A 439 -4.13 -0.20 -28.85
N ALA A 440 -4.13 -0.07 -30.17
CA ALA A 440 -3.81 1.17 -30.89
C ALA A 440 -4.70 2.34 -30.42
N ARG A 441 -6.02 2.14 -30.40
CA ARG A 441 -6.97 3.15 -29.90
C ARG A 441 -6.71 3.56 -28.45
N LEU A 442 -6.45 2.60 -27.56
CA LEU A 442 -6.22 2.89 -26.14
C LEU A 442 -4.92 3.65 -25.86
N SER A 443 -3.89 3.39 -26.67
CA SER A 443 -2.57 4.02 -26.56
C SER A 443 -2.44 5.32 -27.36
N GLY A 444 -3.37 5.60 -28.28
CA GLY A 444 -3.26 6.70 -29.25
C GLY A 444 -2.22 6.45 -30.34
N LYS A 445 -1.66 5.24 -30.45
CA LYS A 445 -0.64 4.88 -31.44
C LYS A 445 -1.29 4.40 -32.75
N PRO A 446 -0.61 4.56 -33.90
CA PRO A 446 -1.07 3.96 -35.15
C PRO A 446 -1.01 2.42 -35.08
N VAL A 447 -1.91 1.75 -35.81
CA VAL A 447 -1.96 0.28 -35.92
C VAL A 447 -0.69 -0.32 -36.57
N SER A 448 0.04 0.51 -37.32
CA SER A 448 1.33 0.20 -37.92
C SER A 448 2.52 0.38 -36.97
N CYS A 449 2.30 0.78 -35.70
CA CYS A 449 3.43 1.00 -34.80
C CYS A 449 4.23 -0.30 -34.59
N ARG A 450 5.53 -0.14 -34.35
CA ARG A 450 6.51 -1.23 -34.27
C ARG A 450 6.05 -2.39 -33.39
N GLU A 451 5.51 -2.10 -32.21
CA GLU A 451 5.05 -3.10 -31.24
C GLU A 451 3.96 -4.02 -31.82
N PHE A 452 3.02 -3.49 -32.61
CA PHE A 452 1.96 -4.28 -33.23
C PHE A 452 2.47 -5.03 -34.47
N ALA A 453 3.37 -4.40 -35.24
CA ALA A 453 4.07 -5.06 -36.33
C ALA A 453 4.91 -6.26 -35.84
N GLU A 454 5.56 -6.14 -34.68
CA GLU A 454 6.31 -7.23 -34.05
C GLU A 454 5.39 -8.41 -33.70
N VAL A 455 4.16 -8.18 -33.24
CA VAL A 455 3.20 -9.29 -33.00
C VAL A 455 2.86 -10.00 -34.31
N ARG A 456 2.55 -9.25 -35.38
CA ARG A 456 2.25 -9.85 -36.69
C ARG A 456 3.43 -10.66 -37.22
N ALA A 457 4.62 -10.08 -37.21
CA ALA A 457 5.84 -10.74 -37.66
C ALA A 457 6.14 -12.02 -36.86
N LYS A 458 5.96 -11.98 -35.54
CA LYS A 458 6.08 -13.17 -34.68
C LYS A 458 5.13 -14.29 -35.10
N ILE A 459 3.88 -13.97 -35.42
CA ILE A 459 2.88 -14.97 -35.81
C ILE A 459 3.13 -15.48 -37.22
N SER A 460 3.41 -14.60 -38.18
CA SER A 460 3.75 -14.99 -39.55
C SER A 460 4.98 -15.90 -39.61
N GLY A 461 5.97 -15.68 -38.73
CA GLY A 461 7.16 -16.54 -38.64
C GLY A 461 6.95 -17.90 -37.96
N LEU A 462 5.73 -18.25 -37.53
CA LEU A 462 5.39 -19.59 -37.02
C LEU A 462 4.82 -20.52 -38.10
N GLY A 463 4.52 -19.97 -39.28
CA GLY A 463 3.92 -20.65 -40.42
C GLY A 463 4.83 -21.65 -41.11
#